data_AF-A0A2M7IBT2-F1
#
_entry.id   AF-A0A2M7IBT2-F1
#
_cell.length_a   1.000
_cell.length_b   1.000
_cell.length_c   1.000
_cell.angle_alpha   90.00
_cell.angle_beta   90.00
_cell.angle_gamma   90.00
#
_symmetry.space_group_name_H-M   'P 1'
#
loop_
_entity.id
_entity.type
_entity.pdbx_description
1 polymer ?
#
loop_
_entity_poly.entity_id
_entity_poly.type
_entity_poly.pdbx_seq_one_letter_code
_entity_poly.pdbx_strand_id
1 'polypeptide(L)'
;MERDKTIDNLRGMAMLAMIVIHSISYFFSDKLSFLIWDYSQWAVPVFFFCSFYLFFKSSKKIGLLQYLKKRFLKLFIPYYIFLGFFYILLYLFEKKSFFNLNYLKANIFLYGGLDFNWLVLIFVYLTLLLPLIVWFRKNKFLYYGYFILSLFSSIYFIFVKTNYRLTMWLPWSVL
;
A
#
# COMPACT_ATOMS: atom_id res chain seq x y z
N MET A 1 10.57 21.64 -11.04
CA MET A 1 10.06 21.71 -9.66
C MET A 1 11.13 21.13 -8.77
N GLU A 2 11.55 21.86 -7.76
CA GLU A 2 12.64 21.46 -6.88
C GLU A 2 12.24 20.30 -5.96
N ARG A 3 13.22 19.43 -5.66
CA ARG A 3 13.03 18.22 -4.85
C ARG A 3 12.85 18.60 -3.38
N ASP A 4 11.81 18.09 -2.75
CA ASP A 4 11.46 18.40 -1.37
C ASP A 4 12.13 17.41 -0.41
N LYS A 5 13.29 17.77 0.13
CA LYS A 5 14.09 16.90 1.00
C LYS A 5 13.35 16.51 2.28
N THR A 6 12.48 17.37 2.79
CA THR A 6 11.69 17.10 3.99
C THR A 6 10.74 15.93 3.77
N ILE A 7 10.01 15.93 2.66
CA ILE A 7 9.08 14.85 2.30
C ILE A 7 9.81 13.55 1.99
N ASP A 8 10.98 13.64 1.35
CA ASP A 8 11.80 12.46 1.08
C ASP A 8 12.35 11.82 2.36
N ASN A 9 12.84 12.64 3.30
CA ASN A 9 13.30 12.16 4.60
C ASN A 9 12.15 11.56 5.41
N LEU A 10 10.99 12.22 5.43
CA LEU A 10 9.79 11.71 6.11
C LEU A 10 9.35 10.37 5.54
N ARG A 11 9.34 10.23 4.21
CA ARG A 11 9.04 8.96 3.54
C ARG A 11 10.08 7.89 3.86
N GLY A 12 11.36 8.25 3.89
CA GLY A 12 12.45 7.35 4.26
C GLY A 12 12.31 6.82 5.68
N MET A 13 12.02 7.71 6.64
CA MET A 13 11.76 7.34 8.04
C MET A 13 10.55 6.41 8.17
N ALA A 14 9.46 6.72 7.46
CA ALA A 14 8.29 5.84 7.43
C ALA A 14 8.62 4.46 6.84
N MET A 15 9.41 4.38 5.78
CA MET A 15 9.85 3.09 5.22
C MET A 15 10.71 2.30 6.20
N LEU A 16 11.62 2.95 6.92
CA LEU A 16 12.43 2.30 7.96
C LEU A 16 11.56 1.77 9.10
N ALA A 17 10.63 2.58 9.60
CA ALA A 17 9.70 2.17 10.64
C ALA A 17 8.80 1.00 10.18
N MET A 18 8.35 0.99 8.92
CA MET A 18 7.63 -0.16 8.34
C MET A 18 8.46 -1.45 8.35
N ILE A 19 9.75 -1.36 8.00
CA ILE A 19 10.66 -2.52 8.09
C ILE A 19 10.77 -3.00 9.54
N VAL A 20 10.92 -2.08 10.49
CA VAL A 20 10.99 -2.40 11.93
C VAL A 20 9.71 -3.10 12.41
N ILE A 21 8.52 -2.57 12.05
CA ILE A 21 7.21 -3.17 12.39
C ILE A 21 7.15 -4.63 11.95
N HIS A 22 7.52 -4.92 10.70
CA HIS A 22 7.43 -6.28 10.16
C HIS A 22 8.51 -7.21 10.74
N SER A 23 9.73 -6.71 10.96
CA SER A 23 10.81 -7.51 11.55
C SER A 23 10.55 -7.86 13.03
N ILE A 24 9.99 -6.93 13.81
CA ILE A 24 9.73 -7.13 15.24
C ILE A 24 8.45 -7.93 15.49
N SER A 25 7.56 -8.05 14.49
CA SER A 25 6.31 -8.81 14.64
C SER A 25 6.49 -10.29 15.02
N TYR A 26 7.69 -10.85 14.82
CA TYR A 26 8.05 -12.20 15.25
C TYR A 26 8.41 -12.33 16.74
N PHE A 27 8.55 -11.21 17.47
CA PHE A 27 9.08 -11.15 18.84
C PHE A 27 8.10 -10.53 19.85
N PHE A 28 6.79 -10.64 19.62
CA PHE A 28 5.77 -10.04 20.50
C PHE A 28 5.72 -10.56 21.94
N SER A 29 6.40 -11.67 22.24
CA SER A 29 6.57 -12.14 23.62
C SER A 29 7.43 -11.18 24.46
N ASP A 30 8.29 -10.39 23.83
CA ASP A 30 9.12 -9.39 24.50
C ASP A 30 8.39 -8.04 24.60
N LYS A 31 8.37 -7.46 25.81
CA LYS A 31 7.63 -6.21 26.09
C LYS A 31 8.21 -5.01 25.35
N LEU A 32 9.54 -4.95 25.21
CA LEU A 32 10.19 -3.87 24.47
C LEU A 32 9.84 -3.93 22.98
N SER A 33 9.89 -5.12 22.40
CA SER A 33 9.49 -5.41 21.02
C SER A 33 8.05 -4.99 20.76
N PHE A 34 7.11 -5.34 21.65
CA PHE A 34 5.72 -4.91 21.54
C PHE A 34 5.58 -3.37 21.57
N LEU A 35 6.26 -2.70 22.50
CA LEU A 35 6.23 -1.23 22.58
C LEU A 35 6.77 -0.58 21.31
N ILE A 36 7.91 -1.04 20.79
CA ILE A 36 8.49 -0.50 19.55
C ILE A 36 7.52 -0.68 18.38
N TRP A 37 6.88 -1.85 18.28
CA TRP A 37 5.89 -2.12 17.23
C TRP A 37 4.69 -1.18 17.32
N ASP A 38 4.13 -0.96 18.51
CA ASP A 38 2.96 -0.10 18.73
C ASP A 38 3.28 1.38 18.43
N TYR A 39 4.40 1.87 18.93
CA TYR A 39 4.88 3.24 18.65
C TYR A 39 5.33 3.45 17.21
N SER A 40 5.50 2.39 16.40
CA SER A 40 5.88 2.52 14.99
C SER A 40 4.68 2.56 14.04
N GLN A 41 3.45 2.34 14.51
CA GLN A 41 2.25 2.26 13.66
C GLN A 41 1.95 3.55 12.86
N TRP A 42 2.47 4.71 13.27
CA TRP A 42 2.36 5.96 12.51
C TRP A 42 3.04 5.90 11.13
N ALA A 43 3.93 4.93 10.91
CA ALA A 43 4.68 4.78 9.66
C ALA A 43 3.76 4.62 8.45
N VAL A 44 2.68 3.84 8.59
CA VAL A 44 1.71 3.58 7.52
C VAL A 44 1.03 4.89 7.07
N PRO A 45 0.31 5.65 7.93
CA PRO A 45 -0.38 6.88 7.51
C PRO A 45 0.59 7.96 7.00
N VAL A 46 1.79 8.09 7.57
CA VAL A 46 2.80 9.04 7.07
C VAL A 46 3.27 8.67 5.66
N PHE A 47 3.50 7.38 5.40
CA PHE A 47 3.90 6.91 4.09
C PHE A 47 2.81 7.15 3.02
N PHE A 48 1.55 6.97 3.39
CA PHE A 48 0.40 7.35 2.56
C PHE A 48 0.38 8.84 2.29
N PHE A 49 0.43 9.67 3.34
CA PHE A 49 0.46 11.13 3.24
C PHE A 49 1.54 11.61 2.26
N CYS A 50 2.79 11.14 2.39
CA CYS A 50 3.87 11.46 1.47
C CYS A 50 3.51 11.09 0.02
N SER A 51 2.87 9.95 -0.19
CA SER A 51 2.44 9.48 -1.52
C SER A 51 1.35 10.38 -2.13
N PHE A 52 0.34 10.77 -1.35
CA PHE A 52 -0.71 11.71 -1.75
C PHE A 52 -0.13 13.10 -2.07
N TYR A 53 0.67 13.66 -1.16
CA TYR A 53 1.29 14.96 -1.33
C TYR A 53 2.12 15.04 -2.61
N LEU A 54 3.02 14.06 -2.84
CA LEU A 54 3.85 14.01 -4.04
C LEU A 54 3.01 13.88 -5.32
N PHE A 55 1.91 13.12 -5.28
CA PHE A 55 1.00 13.02 -6.40
C PHE A 55 0.36 14.37 -6.74
N PHE A 56 -0.26 15.03 -5.76
CA PHE A 56 -0.92 16.32 -5.99
C PHE A 56 0.06 17.40 -6.42
N LYS A 57 1.27 17.41 -5.85
CA LYS A 57 2.37 18.32 -6.22
C LYS A 57 2.83 18.08 -7.68
N SER A 58 2.88 16.83 -8.14
CA SER A 58 3.33 16.46 -9.48
C SER A 58 2.23 16.42 -10.56
N SER A 59 0.95 16.49 -10.18
CA SER A 59 -0.20 16.15 -11.04
C SER A 59 -0.40 17.05 -12.27
N LYS A 60 0.34 18.15 -12.41
CA LYS A 60 0.01 19.22 -13.36
C LYS A 60 0.31 18.96 -14.85
N LYS A 61 0.97 17.86 -15.28
CA LYS A 61 1.50 17.78 -16.67
C LYS A 61 1.52 16.40 -17.37
N ILE A 62 0.94 15.34 -16.82
CA ILE A 62 1.02 13.99 -17.44
C ILE A 62 -0.39 13.47 -17.75
N GLY A 63 -0.62 12.99 -18.98
CA GLY A 63 -1.89 12.36 -19.36
C GLY A 63 -2.16 11.09 -18.55
N LEU A 64 -3.44 10.81 -18.25
CA LEU A 64 -3.87 9.70 -17.37
C LEU A 64 -3.23 8.36 -17.76
N LEU A 65 -3.30 7.98 -19.03
CA LEU A 65 -2.74 6.71 -19.51
C LEU A 65 -1.22 6.62 -19.30
N GLN A 66 -0.50 7.72 -19.55
CA GLN A 66 0.94 7.78 -19.36
C GLN A 66 1.32 7.73 -17.87
N TYR A 67 0.54 8.37 -17.00
CA TYR A 67 0.69 8.28 -15.55
C TYR A 67 0.49 6.85 -15.06
N LEU A 68 -0.62 6.22 -15.45
CA LEU A 68 -0.93 4.84 -15.08
C LEU A 68 0.19 3.91 -15.55
N LYS A 69 0.55 3.92 -16.84
CA LYS A 69 1.62 3.08 -17.39
C LYS A 69 2.95 3.24 -16.62
N LYS A 70 3.38 4.47 -16.36
CA LYS A 70 4.62 4.74 -15.61
C LYS A 70 4.58 4.17 -14.19
N ARG A 71 3.44 4.32 -13.49
CA ARG A 71 3.26 3.83 -12.11
C ARG A 71 3.18 2.31 -12.07
N PHE A 72 2.36 1.71 -12.93
CA PHE A 72 2.22 0.26 -13.06
C PHE A 72 3.57 -0.41 -13.33
N LEU A 73 4.34 0.08 -14.31
CA LEU A 73 5.67 -0.49 -14.60
C LEU A 73 6.63 -0.34 -13.42
N LYS A 74 6.66 0.82 -12.76
CA LYS A 74 7.54 1.07 -11.62
C LYS A 74 7.19 0.25 -10.37
N LEU A 75 5.93 -0.18 -10.23
CA LEU A 75 5.46 -1.00 -9.11
C LEU A 75 5.59 -2.50 -9.41
N PHE A 76 5.03 -2.95 -10.53
CA PHE A 76 4.95 -4.37 -10.86
C PHE A 76 6.28 -4.96 -11.33
N ILE A 77 7.12 -4.22 -12.05
CA ILE A 77 8.41 -4.77 -12.51
C ILE A 77 9.28 -5.16 -11.31
N PRO A 78 9.58 -4.24 -10.34
CA PRO A 78 10.37 -4.63 -9.18
C PRO A 78 9.71 -5.72 -8.35
N TYR A 79 8.39 -5.68 -8.21
CA TYR A 79 7.64 -6.69 -7.50
C TYR A 79 7.78 -8.09 -8.11
N TYR A 80 7.59 -8.25 -9.43
CA TYR A 80 7.70 -9.56 -10.06
C TYR A 80 9.14 -10.07 -10.14
N ILE A 81 10.13 -9.17 -10.26
CA ILE A 81 11.54 -9.54 -10.13
C ILE A 81 11.81 -10.09 -8.71
N PHE A 82 11.37 -9.38 -7.68
CA PHE A 82 11.48 -9.82 -6.30
C PHE A 82 10.74 -11.15 -6.07
N LEU A 83 9.51 -11.27 -6.55
CA LEU A 83 8.69 -12.47 -6.40
C LEU A 83 9.37 -13.69 -7.05
N GLY A 84 9.93 -13.52 -8.25
CA GLY A 84 10.68 -14.57 -8.94
C GLY A 84 11.89 -15.03 -8.13
N PHE A 85 12.71 -14.09 -7.65
CA PHE A 85 13.86 -14.41 -6.80
C PHE A 85 13.45 -15.06 -5.48
N PHE A 86 12.39 -14.56 -4.85
CA PHE A 86 11.85 -15.10 -3.61
C PHE A 86 11.37 -16.55 -3.77
N TYR A 87 10.67 -16.88 -4.87
CA TYR A 87 10.27 -18.26 -5.14
C TYR A 87 11.45 -19.19 -5.42
N ILE A 88 12.52 -18.69 -6.06
CA ILE A 88 13.76 -19.45 -6.22
C ILE A 88 14.37 -19.76 -4.84
N LEU A 89 14.45 -18.77 -3.95
CA LEU A 89 14.94 -18.99 -2.58
C LEU A 89 14.05 -19.99 -1.83
N LEU A 90 12.72 -19.85 -1.89
CA LEU A 90 11.79 -20.80 -1.27
C LEU A 90 11.99 -22.22 -1.83
N TYR A 91 12.22 -22.38 -3.13
CA TYR A 91 12.50 -23.67 -3.74
C TYR A 91 13.76 -24.33 -3.16
N LEU A 92 14.80 -23.53 -2.93
CA LEU A 92 16.10 -24.01 -2.47
C LEU A 92 16.12 -24.29 -0.95
N PHE A 93 15.42 -23.48 -0.15
CA PHE A 93 15.56 -23.48 1.30
C PHE A 93 14.35 -24.04 2.06
N GLU A 94 13.16 -24.13 1.47
CA GLU A 94 11.97 -24.69 2.12
C GLU A 94 11.44 -25.96 1.45
N LYS A 95 10.83 -26.84 2.26
CA LYS A 95 10.20 -28.08 1.76
C LYS A 95 8.91 -27.76 1.00
N LYS A 96 8.55 -28.66 0.06
CA LYS A 96 7.48 -28.61 -0.97
C LYS A 96 6.10 -28.00 -0.62
N SER A 97 5.74 -27.70 0.63
CA SER A 97 4.37 -27.27 0.99
C SER A 97 3.95 -25.92 0.41
N PHE A 98 4.90 -25.07 0.00
CA PHE A 98 4.62 -23.76 -0.62
C PHE A 98 4.40 -23.82 -2.14
N PHE A 99 4.70 -24.94 -2.80
CA PHE A 99 4.51 -25.12 -4.24
C PHE A 99 3.09 -25.56 -4.58
N ASN A 100 2.12 -24.73 -4.20
CA ASN A 100 0.74 -24.88 -4.65
C ASN A 100 0.47 -23.89 -5.79
N LEU A 101 0.03 -24.38 -6.94
CA LEU A 101 -0.35 -23.55 -8.10
C LEU A 101 -1.39 -22.48 -7.73
N ASN A 102 -2.32 -22.80 -6.84
CA ASN A 102 -3.31 -21.84 -6.37
C ASN A 102 -2.68 -20.76 -5.49
N TYR A 103 -1.66 -21.11 -4.69
CA TYR A 103 -0.90 -20.14 -3.90
C TYR A 103 -0.07 -19.23 -4.80
N LEU A 104 0.57 -19.78 -5.82
CA LEU A 104 1.33 -19.01 -6.81
C LEU A 104 0.43 -18.03 -7.59
N LYS A 105 -0.74 -18.49 -8.06
CA LYS A 105 -1.74 -17.61 -8.69
C LYS A 105 -2.21 -16.52 -7.73
N ALA A 106 -2.45 -16.87 -6.47
CA ALA A 106 -2.87 -15.91 -5.45
C ALA A 106 -1.84 -14.80 -5.21
N ASN A 107 -0.55 -15.13 -5.29
CA ASN A 107 0.53 -14.14 -5.22
C ASN A 107 0.60 -13.27 -6.48
N ILE A 108 0.59 -13.89 -7.68
CA ILE A 108 0.67 -13.15 -8.94
C ILE A 108 -0.47 -12.14 -9.10
N PHE A 109 -1.70 -12.55 -8.75
CA PHE A 109 -2.89 -11.71 -8.86
C PHE A 109 -3.22 -10.94 -7.58
N LEU A 110 -2.35 -10.98 -6.56
CA LEU A 110 -2.44 -10.21 -5.31
C LEU A 110 -3.71 -10.47 -4.45
N TYR A 111 -4.60 -11.39 -4.82
CA TYR A 111 -5.81 -11.70 -4.06
C TYR A 111 -5.56 -12.58 -2.81
N GLY A 112 -4.37 -13.19 -2.71
CA GLY A 112 -3.96 -14.01 -1.57
C GLY A 112 -2.43 -14.14 -1.48
N GLY A 113 -1.97 -15.21 -0.83
CA GLY A 113 -0.54 -15.48 -0.71
C GLY A 113 0.16 -14.63 0.34
N LEU A 114 1.41 -14.28 0.07
CA LEU A 114 2.34 -13.64 1.00
C LEU A 114 1.83 -12.28 1.50
N ASP A 115 2.15 -11.95 2.75
CA ASP A 115 1.64 -10.75 3.41
C ASP A 115 2.15 -9.45 2.76
N PHE A 116 3.35 -9.46 2.17
CA PHE A 116 3.89 -8.29 1.47
C PHE A 116 3.11 -7.92 0.19
N ASN A 117 2.29 -8.83 -0.36
CA ASN A 117 1.45 -8.54 -1.53
C ASN A 117 0.46 -7.41 -1.25
N TRP A 118 0.05 -7.25 0.01
CA TRP A 118 -0.84 -6.19 0.43
C TRP A 118 -0.27 -4.80 0.12
N LEU A 119 1.04 -4.59 0.32
CA LEU A 119 1.68 -3.30 0.04
C LEU A 119 1.66 -2.98 -1.47
N VAL A 120 1.85 -3.97 -2.33
CA VAL A 120 1.76 -3.74 -3.78
C VAL A 120 0.32 -3.47 -4.18
N LEU A 121 -0.63 -4.25 -3.65
CA LEU A 121 -2.04 -4.08 -3.92
C LEU A 121 -2.55 -2.69 -3.53
N ILE A 122 -2.15 -2.17 -2.37
CA ILE A 122 -2.59 -0.84 -1.94
C ILE A 122 -2.04 0.27 -2.85
N PHE A 123 -0.82 0.12 -3.37
CA PHE A 123 -0.28 1.04 -4.36
C PHE A 123 -0.97 0.97 -5.71
N VAL A 124 -1.46 -0.20 -6.11
CA VAL A 124 -2.30 -0.35 -7.30
C VAL A 124 -3.61 0.41 -7.09
N TYR A 125 -4.26 0.25 -5.93
CA TYR A 125 -5.46 1.00 -5.60
C TYR A 125 -5.22 2.51 -5.61
N LEU A 126 -4.17 2.99 -4.94
CA LEU A 126 -3.83 4.42 -4.97
C LEU A 126 -3.58 4.94 -6.39
N THR A 127 -2.91 4.16 -7.24
CA THR A 127 -2.63 4.56 -8.62
C THR A 127 -3.90 4.82 -9.42
N LEU A 128 -4.97 4.06 -9.14
CA LEU A 128 -6.29 4.25 -9.77
C LEU A 128 -7.13 5.32 -9.07
N LEU A 129 -7.10 5.35 -7.73
CA LEU A 129 -7.89 6.27 -6.91
C LEU A 129 -7.45 7.72 -7.02
N LEU A 130 -6.15 7.98 -7.05
CA LEU A 130 -5.62 9.34 -7.05
C LEU A 130 -6.11 10.19 -8.25
N PRO A 131 -6.06 9.70 -9.50
CA PRO A 131 -6.69 10.39 -10.62
C PRO A 131 -8.21 10.53 -10.48
N LEU A 132 -8.89 9.53 -9.91
CA LEU A 132 -10.33 9.57 -9.69
C LEU A 132 -10.71 10.68 -8.68
N ILE A 133 -9.95 10.83 -7.59
CA ILE A 133 -10.15 11.91 -6.61
C ILE A 133 -9.94 13.28 -7.28
N VAL A 134 -8.94 13.43 -8.16
CA VAL A 134 -8.74 14.67 -8.92
C VAL A 134 -9.93 14.95 -9.85
N TRP A 135 -10.52 13.92 -10.44
CA TRP A 135 -11.74 14.06 -11.25
C TRP A 135 -12.94 14.46 -10.39
N PHE A 136 -13.16 13.80 -9.25
CA PHE A 136 -14.22 14.17 -8.30
C PHE A 136 -14.08 15.59 -7.76
N ARG A 137 -12.85 16.10 -7.55
CA ARG A 137 -12.63 17.50 -7.15
C ARG A 137 -13.22 18.54 -8.11
N LYS A 138 -13.49 18.18 -9.37
CA LYS A 138 -14.18 19.07 -10.32
C LYS A 138 -15.67 19.23 -10.02
N ASN A 139 -16.27 18.30 -9.27
CA ASN A 139 -17.68 18.33 -8.87
C ASN A 139 -17.79 18.17 -7.34
N LYS A 140 -18.11 19.27 -6.66
CA LYS A 140 -18.21 19.32 -5.19
C LYS A 140 -19.12 18.22 -4.63
N PHE A 141 -20.24 17.92 -5.29
CA PHE A 141 -21.17 16.87 -4.83
C PHE A 141 -20.51 15.49 -4.84
N LEU A 142 -19.83 15.12 -5.94
CA LEU A 142 -19.10 13.85 -6.03
C LEU A 142 -17.95 13.78 -5.02
N TYR A 143 -17.22 14.88 -4.84
CA TYR A 143 -16.12 14.95 -3.88
C TYR A 143 -16.58 14.74 -2.44
N TYR A 144 -17.58 15.50 -1.98
CA TYR A 144 -18.10 15.36 -0.62
C TYR A 144 -18.84 14.04 -0.42
N GLY A 145 -19.59 13.56 -1.42
CA GLY A 145 -20.24 12.25 -1.38
C GLY A 145 -19.22 11.12 -1.22
N TYR A 146 -18.12 11.16 -1.97
CA TYR A 146 -17.03 10.21 -1.84
C TYR A 146 -16.33 10.30 -0.48
N PHE A 147 -16.06 11.53 0.02
CA PHE A 147 -15.46 11.74 1.33
C PHE A 147 -16.32 11.15 2.46
N ILE A 148 -17.64 11.42 2.44
CA ILE A 148 -18.60 10.89 3.41
C ILE A 148 -18.64 9.36 3.33
N LEU A 149 -18.73 8.79 2.13
CA LEU A 149 -18.70 7.34 1.92
C LEU A 149 -17.42 6.71 2.49
N SER A 150 -16.27 7.31 2.20
CA SER A 150 -14.96 6.88 2.66
C SER A 150 -14.87 6.91 4.20
N LEU A 151 -15.37 7.97 4.83
CA LEU A 151 -15.42 8.11 6.28
C LEU A 151 -16.36 7.09 6.95
N PHE A 152 -17.57 6.90 6.42
CA PHE A 152 -18.49 5.87 6.92
C PHE A 152 -17.93 4.47 6.76
N SER A 153 -17.21 4.20 5.66
CA SER A 153 -16.58 2.91 5.45
C SER A 153 -15.51 2.58 6.49
N SER A 154 -14.75 3.58 6.94
CA SER A 154 -13.75 3.43 8.01
C SER A 154 -14.39 2.96 9.31
N ILE A 155 -15.58 3.48 9.63
CA ILE A 155 -16.35 3.07 10.82
C ILE A 155 -16.98 1.70 10.59
N TYR A 156 -17.63 1.49 9.44
CA TYR A 156 -18.34 0.26 9.13
C TYR A 156 -17.43 -0.97 9.14
N PHE A 157 -16.24 -0.88 8.54
CA PHE A 157 -15.30 -2.00 8.48
C PHE A 157 -14.62 -2.34 9.80
N ILE A 158 -14.77 -1.52 10.84
CA ILE A 158 -14.37 -1.91 12.22
C ILE A 158 -15.29 -3.02 12.73
N PHE A 159 -16.58 -2.97 12.40
CA PHE A 159 -17.59 -3.88 12.94
C PHE A 159 -17.89 -5.06 12.01
N VAL A 160 -17.62 -4.93 10.71
CA VAL A 160 -17.93 -5.97 9.72
C VAL A 160 -16.65 -6.61 9.20
N LYS A 161 -16.51 -7.92 9.46
CA LYS A 161 -15.38 -8.72 8.97
C LYS A 161 -15.50 -8.91 7.45
N THR A 162 -14.78 -8.10 6.69
CA THR A 162 -14.64 -8.22 5.24
C THR A 162 -13.25 -8.69 4.86
N ASN A 163 -13.07 -9.10 3.60
CA ASN A 163 -11.73 -9.31 3.08
C ASN A 163 -11.01 -7.96 2.97
N TYR A 164 -10.08 -7.70 3.89
CA TYR A 164 -9.33 -6.46 4.00
C TYR A 164 -8.66 -6.05 2.67
N ARG A 165 -8.24 -7.03 1.85
CA ARG A 165 -7.63 -6.77 0.56
C ARG A 165 -8.58 -6.09 -0.41
N LEU A 166 -9.88 -6.37 -0.33
CA LEU A 166 -10.89 -5.78 -1.21
C LEU A 166 -11.44 -4.45 -0.70
N THR A 167 -11.38 -4.22 0.61
CA THR A 167 -12.10 -3.10 1.25
C THR A 167 -11.20 -2.00 1.79
N MET A 168 -9.92 -2.26 2.07
CA MET A 168 -9.04 -1.27 2.71
C MET A 168 -8.86 0.01 1.91
N TRP A 169 -8.90 -0.05 0.58
CA TRP A 169 -8.65 1.14 -0.24
C TRP A 169 -9.61 2.31 0.03
N LEU A 170 -10.82 2.00 0.49
CA LEU A 170 -11.89 2.98 0.69
C LEU A 170 -11.68 3.79 1.99
N PRO A 171 -11.38 3.21 3.16
CA PRO A 171 -10.96 3.99 4.34
C PRO A 171 -9.68 4.83 4.11
N TRP A 172 -8.71 4.30 3.37
CA TRP A 172 -7.43 4.99 3.14
C TRP A 172 -7.55 6.20 2.18
N SER A 173 -8.69 6.40 1.54
CA SER A 173 -8.92 7.55 0.67
C SER A 173 -9.49 8.79 1.38
N VAL A 174 -9.64 8.77 2.71
CA VAL A 174 -10.11 9.92 3.51
C VAL A 174 -9.06 11.06 3.59
N LEU A 175 -7.80 10.81 3.21
CA LEU A 175 -6.67 11.76 3.26
C LEU A 175 -6.66 12.80 2.12
#